data_AF-A0A7W6TA64-F1
#
_entry.id   AF-A0A7W6TA64-F1
#
_cell.length_a   1.000
_cell.length_b   1.000
_cell.length_c   1.000
_cell.angle_alpha   90.00
_cell.angle_beta   90.00
_cell.angle_gamma   90.00
#
_symmetry.space_group_name_H-M   'P 1'
#
loop_
_entity.id
_entity.type
_entity.pdbx_description
1 polymer ?
#
loop_
_entity_poly.entity_id
_entity_poly.type
_entity_poly.pdbx_seq_one_letter_code
_entity_poly.pdbx_strand_id
1 'polypeptide(L)' 'MPQFEINVCFSTPGKSWHEDTSRAVTVVASAPNGVEAVITVLRDIQYDHQAELVHFIHVGLARESATKDERRG' A
#
# COMPACT_ATOMS: atom_id res chain seq x y z
N MET A 1 12.94 12.11 5.53
CA MET A 1 12.10 11.08 6.20
C MET A 1 12.00 9.90 5.24
N PRO A 2 12.27 8.65 5.65
CA PRO A 2 12.26 7.52 4.72
C PRO A 2 10.90 7.35 4.06
N GLN A 3 10.91 6.89 2.82
CA GLN A 3 9.72 6.61 2.04
C GLN A 3 9.45 5.11 2.04
N PHE A 4 8.19 4.76 2.29
CA PHE A 4 7.73 3.38 2.29
C PHE A 4 6.64 3.20 1.25
N GLU A 5 6.72 2.11 0.50
CA GLU A 5 5.64 1.65 -0.35
C GLU A 5 4.75 0.72 0.48
N ILE A 6 3.50 1.14 0.71
CA ILE A 6 2.49 0.40 1.45
C ILE A 6 1.49 -0.16 0.44
N ASN A 7 1.39 -1.48 0.37
CA ASN A 7 0.37 -2.17 -0.42
C ASN A 7 -0.64 -2.84 0.52
N VAL A 8 -1.88 -2.33 0.53
CA VAL A 8 -2.99 -2.85 1.33
C VAL A 8 -3.90 -3.68 0.42
N CYS A 9 -3.95 -4.98 0.65
CA CYS A 9 -4.81 -5.91 -0.07
C CYS A 9 -6.05 -6.24 0.77
N PHE A 10 -7.21 -6.34 0.11
CA PHE A 10 -8.49 -6.61 0.75
C PHE A 10 -9.06 -7.94 0.28
N SER A 11 -9.77 -8.64 1.16
CA SER A 11 -10.40 -9.92 0.83
C SER A 11 -11.69 -9.71 0.03
N THR A 12 -12.03 -10.68 -0.82
CA THR A 12 -13.36 -10.75 -1.44
C THR A 12 -14.42 -11.17 -0.41
N PRO A 13 -15.55 -10.47 -0.29
CA PRO A 13 -16.62 -10.86 0.62
C PRO A 13 -17.09 -12.30 0.39
N GLY A 14 -17.26 -13.05 1.48
CA GLY A 14 -17.72 -14.44 1.43
C GLY A 14 -16.68 -15.45 0.95
N LYS A 15 -15.44 -15.04 0.69
CA LYS A 15 -14.30 -15.93 0.40
C LYS A 15 -13.44 -16.12 1.65
N SER A 16 -12.80 -17.27 1.76
CA SER A 16 -11.82 -17.50 2.83
C SER A 16 -10.63 -16.56 2.64
N TRP A 17 -9.95 -16.22 3.73
CA TRP A 17 -8.88 -15.22 3.73
C TRP A 17 -7.77 -15.47 2.70
N HIS A 18 -7.50 -16.72 2.33
CA HIS A 18 -6.43 -17.13 1.39
C HIS A 18 -6.91 -17.32 -0.06
N GLU A 19 -8.20 -17.10 -0.35
CA GLU A 19 -8.81 -17.52 -1.60
C GLU A 19 -8.81 -16.44 -2.69
N ASP A 20 -8.94 -15.14 -2.35
CA ASP A 20 -8.92 -14.06 -3.35
C ASP A 20 -8.71 -12.66 -2.77
N THR A 21 -8.01 -11.80 -3.53
CA THR A 21 -7.88 -10.36 -3.27
C THR A 21 -8.89 -9.60 -4.13
N SER A 22 -9.82 -8.85 -3.51
CA SER A 22 -10.85 -8.08 -4.21
C SER A 22 -10.31 -6.77 -4.79
N ARG A 23 -9.45 -6.11 -4.02
CA ARG A 23 -8.78 -4.87 -4.41
C ARG A 23 -7.45 -4.74 -3.68
N ALA A 24 -6.55 -3.95 -4.26
CA ALA A 24 -5.30 -3.54 -3.64
C ALA A 24 -5.13 -2.03 -3.77
N VAL A 25 -4.56 -1.41 -2.75
CA VAL A 25 -4.22 0.02 -2.73
C VAL A 25 -2.73 0.14 -2.43
N THR A 26 -1.99 0.71 -3.36
CA THR A 26 -0.55 0.99 -3.19
C THR A 26 -0.35 2.49 -3.01
N VAL A 27 0.28 2.87 -1.90
CA VAL A 27 0.58 4.27 -1.55
C VAL A 27 2.02 4.38 -1.10
N VAL A 28 2.71 5.42 -1.58
CA VAL A 28 4.03 5.79 -1.04
C VAL A 28 3.83 6.83 0.05
N ALA A 29 4.26 6.52 1.28
CA ALA A 29 4.14 7.41 2.43
C ALA A 29 5.52 7.72 3.02
N SER A 30 5.71 8.97 3.42
CA SER A 30 6.88 9.37 4.21
C SER A 30 6.55 9.22 5.69
N ALA A 31 7.37 8.47 6.45
CA ALA A 31 7.15 8.27 7.88
C ALA A 31 8.48 8.01 8.62
N PRO A 32 8.54 8.10 9.96
CA PRO A 32 9.74 7.74 10.71
C PRO A 32 10.11 6.26 10.61
N ASN A 33 9.13 5.38 10.40
CA ASN A 33 9.30 3.93 10.23
C ASN A 33 8.11 3.34 9.45
N GLY A 34 8.20 2.06 9.08
CA GLY A 34 7.18 1.37 8.30
C GLY A 34 5.82 1.22 9.01
N VAL A 35 5.80 1.14 10.35
CA VAL A 35 4.55 1.03 11.12
C VAL A 35 3.77 2.34 11.05
N GLU A 36 4.45 3.47 11.26
CA GLU A 36 3.83 4.80 11.14
C GLU A 36 3.36 5.10 9.71
N ALA A 37 4.06 4.60 8.70
CA ALA A 37 3.61 4.68 7.30
C ALA A 37 2.29 3.94 7.08
N VAL A 38 2.16 2.71 7.61
CA VAL A 38 0.91 1.94 7.53
C VAL A 38 -0.24 2.64 8.23
N ILE A 39 -0.01 3.14 9.46
CA ILE A 39 -1.06 3.84 10.22
C ILE A 39 -1.55 5.06 9.45
N THR A 40 -0.64 5.83 8.85
CA THR A 40 -0.99 6.99 8.02
C THR A 40 -1.85 6.57 6.83
N VAL A 41 -1.42 5.56 6.07
CA VAL A 41 -2.17 5.06 4.90
C VAL A 41 -3.55 4.53 5.28
N LEU A 42 -3.68 3.78 6.37
CA LEU A 42 -4.97 3.24 6.82
C LEU A 42 -5.95 4.33 7.26
N ARG A 43 -5.47 5.48 7.75
CA ARG A 43 -6.34 6.62 8.10
C ARG A 43 -6.91 7.33 6.87
N ASP A 44 -6.17 7.31 5.76
CA ASP A 44 -6.52 8.03 4.54
C ASP A 44 -7.31 7.17 3.55
N ILE A 45 -7.28 5.84 3.69
CA ILE A 45 -8.08 4.94 2.86
C ILE A 45 -9.56 5.20 3.11
N GLN A 46 -10.28 5.56 2.05
CA GLN A 46 -11.73 5.67 2.09
C GLN A 46 -12.36 4.31 2.38
N TYR A 47 -13.33 4.31 3.29
CA TYR A 47 -14.11 3.11 3.60
C TYR A 47 -14.86 2.63 2.35
N ASP A 48 -14.73 1.33 2.08
CA ASP A 48 -15.39 0.65 0.98
C ASP A 48 -16.18 -0.54 1.53
N HIS A 49 -17.51 -0.42 1.49
CA HIS A 49 -18.47 -1.42 1.97
C HIS A 49 -18.36 -2.79 1.25
N GLN A 50 -17.70 -2.86 0.10
CA GLN A 50 -17.44 -4.12 -0.62
C GLN A 50 -16.15 -4.82 -0.17
N ALA A 51 -15.30 -4.15 0.62
CA ALA A 51 -13.99 -4.62 1.01
C ALA A 51 -13.83 -4.54 2.54
N GLU A 52 -14.68 -5.29 3.25
CA GLU A 52 -14.81 -5.16 4.70
C GLU A 52 -13.61 -5.67 5.50
N LEU A 53 -12.71 -6.46 4.89
CA LEU A 53 -11.56 -7.05 5.58
C LEU A 53 -10.26 -6.79 4.83
N VAL A 54 -9.28 -6.23 5.53
CA VAL A 54 -7.88 -6.22 5.09
C VAL A 54 -7.37 -7.66 5.11
N HIS A 55 -6.87 -8.13 3.97
CA HIS A 55 -6.26 -9.44 3.80
C HIS A 55 -4.81 -9.42 4.29
N PHE A 56 -3.97 -8.55 3.72
CA PHE A 56 -2.60 -8.35 4.17
C PHE A 56 -2.11 -6.94 3.81
N ILE A 57 -1.09 -6.48 4.55
CA ILE A 57 -0.40 -5.23 4.27
C ILE A 57 1.07 -5.56 4.04
N HIS A 58 1.57 -5.23 2.86
CA HIS A 58 2.99 -5.33 2.55
C HIS A 58 3.64 -3.95 2.70
N VAL A 59 4.78 -3.92 3.39
CA VAL A 59 5.56 -2.70 3.64
C VAL A 59 6.96 -2.89 3.06
N GLY A 60 7.27 -2.11 2.03
CA GLY A 60 8.60 -2.06 1.42
C GLY A 60 9.23 -0.69 1.57
N LEU A 61 10.54 -0.60 1.39
CA LEU A 61 11.18 0.68 1.10
C LEU A 61 10.76 1.10 -0.31
N ALA A 62 10.32 2.35 -0.46
CA ALA A 62 10.05 2.89 -1.78
C ALA A 62 11.37 2.90 -2.57
N ARG A 63 11.39 2.24 -3.74
CA ARG A 63 12.58 2.31 -4.60
C ARG A 63 12.72 3.76 -5.03
N GLU A 64 13.89 4.36 -4.80
CA GLU A 64 14.23 5.62 -5.45
C GLU A 64 14.02 5.40 -6.94
N SER A 65 13.03 6.10 -7.50
CA SER A 65 12.83 6.08 -8.94
C SER A 65 14.12 6.62 -9.52
N ALA A 66 14.91 5.76 -10.15
CA ALA A 66 16.10 6.17 -10.86
C ALA A 66 15.65 7.26 -11.83
N THR A 67 15.99 8.51 -11.52
CA THR A 67 15.83 9.65 -12.40
C THR A 67 16.66 9.30 -13.63
N LYS A 68 16.02 8.73 -14.64
CA LYS A 68 16.64 8.50 -15.93
C LYS A 68 16.75 9.88 -16.56
N ASP A 69 17.87 10.53 -16.26
CA ASP A 69 18.29 11.80 -16.82
C ASP A 69 18.25 11.64 -18.35
N GLU A 70 17.18 12.13 -18.97
CA GLU A 70 17.01 12.28 -20.40
C GLU A 70 17.95 13.40 -20.89
N ARG A 71 19.27 13.20 -20.76
CA ARG A 71 20.25 13.91 -21.57
C ARG A 71 20.51 13.11 -22.82
N ARG A 72 19.54 13.17 -23.75
CA ARG A 72 19.86 13.08 -25.17
C ARG A 72 19.95 14.51 -25.70
N GLY A 73 21.16 15.07 -25.57
CA GLY A 73 21.68 16.06 -26.48
C GLY A 73 22.49 15.36 -27.57
#